data_AF-A0A0R3RNJ9-F1
#
_entry.id   AF-A0A0R3RNJ9-F1
#
_cell.length_a   1.000
_cell.length_b   1.000
_cell.length_c   1.000
_cell.angle_alpha   90.00
_cell.angle_beta   90.00
_cell.angle_gamma   90.00
#
_symmetry.space_group_name_H-M   'P 1'
#
loop_
_entity.id
_entity.type
_entity.pdbx_description
1 polymer ?
#
loop_
_entity_poly.entity_id
_entity_poly.type
_entity_poly.pdbx_seq_one_letter_code
_entity_poly.pdbx_strand_id
1 'polypeptide(L)'
;MGRTNATCKMVFMLDFGLARQYLNAKGEIRSPRSAAGFRGTVRYAAVSAHKNREMGRQDDLWSLFYMLVEFLQGSLPWRKIKFE
;
A
#
# COMPACT_ATOMS: atom_id res chain seq x y z
N MET A 1 -19.07 8.18 6.20
CA MET A 1 -18.04 8.24 7.28
C MET A 1 -17.53 9.68 7.36
N GLY A 2 -17.15 10.18 8.55
CA GLY A 2 -16.53 11.51 8.71
C GLY A 2 -17.45 12.74 8.67
N ARG A 3 -18.78 12.58 8.48
CA ARG A 3 -19.73 13.70 8.33
C ARG A 3 -20.25 14.27 9.67
N THR A 4 -20.14 13.52 10.77
CA THR A 4 -20.66 13.95 12.08
C THR A 4 -19.57 14.60 12.92
N ASN A 5 -19.93 15.48 13.86
CA ASN A 5 -18.98 16.08 14.81
C ASN A 5 -18.23 15.02 15.63
N ALA A 6 -18.83 13.85 15.88
CA ALA A 6 -18.17 12.75 16.57
C ALA A 6 -17.09 12.05 15.72
N THR A 7 -17.19 12.09 14.39
CA THR A 7 -16.30 11.34 13.48
C THR A 7 -15.43 12.25 12.60
N CYS A 8 -15.58 13.57 12.68
CA CYS A 8 -14.91 14.53 11.79
C CYS A 8 -13.38 14.60 11.99
N LYS A 9 -12.86 14.09 13.10
CA LYS A 9 -11.42 14.00 13.40
C LYS A 9 -10.87 12.57 13.30
N MET A 10 -11.66 11.63 12.80
CA MET A 10 -11.27 10.23 12.65
C MET A 10 -10.85 9.93 11.21
N VAL A 11 -9.71 9.27 11.04
CA VAL A 11 -9.23 8.78 9.74
C VAL A 11 -9.70 7.34 9.56
N PHE A 12 -10.29 7.05 8.40
CA PHE A 12 -10.80 5.72 8.06
C PHE A 12 -10.01 5.14 6.90
N MET A 13 -9.61 3.87 7.00
CA MET A 13 -9.05 3.10 5.89
C MET A 13 -10.20 2.59 5.00
N LEU A 14 -10.02 2.71 3.69
CA LEU A 14 -11.02 2.35 2.68
C LEU A 14 -10.43 1.38 1.65
N ASP A 15 -11.32 0.76 0.88
CA ASP A 15 -11.03 -0.12 -0.25
C ASP A 15 -10.13 -1.34 0.08
N PHE A 16 -10.78 -2.43 0.47
CA PHE A 16 -10.13 -3.72 0.73
C PHE A 16 -10.13 -4.65 -0.51
N GLY A 17 -10.43 -4.14 -1.71
CA GLY A 17 -10.56 -4.96 -2.93
C GLY A 17 -9.25 -5.65 -3.36
N LEU A 18 -8.10 -5.07 -2.99
CA LEU A 18 -6.77 -5.63 -3.23
C LEU A 18 -6.16 -6.32 -2.00
N ALA A 19 -6.87 -6.35 -0.87
CA ALA A 19 -6.36 -6.94 0.35
C ALA A 19 -6.14 -8.46 0.18
N ARG A 20 -5.08 -8.96 0.80
CA ARG A 20 -4.72 -10.38 0.73
C ARG A 20 -4.36 -10.90 2.11
N GLN A 21 -4.98 -12.02 2.48
CA GLN A 21 -4.64 -12.72 3.71
C GLN A 21 -3.20 -13.27 3.62
N TYR A 22 -2.32 -12.72 4.44
CA TYR A 22 -0.91 -13.12 4.52
C TYR A 22 -0.65 -14.28 5.48
N LEU A 23 -1.63 -14.62 6.33
CA LEU A 23 -1.57 -15.76 7.26
C LEU A 23 -2.32 -16.98 6.71
N ASN A 24 -1.89 -18.18 7.11
CA ASN A 24 -2.61 -19.43 6.88
C ASN A 24 -3.65 -19.69 7.99
N ALA A 25 -4.38 -20.82 7.90
CA ALA A 25 -5.39 -21.19 8.91
C ALA A 25 -4.81 -21.46 10.31
N LYS A 26 -3.50 -21.68 10.42
CA LYS A 26 -2.77 -21.88 11.69
C LYS A 26 -2.20 -20.58 12.26
N GLY A 27 -2.38 -19.45 11.58
CA GLY A 27 -1.81 -18.16 11.98
C GLY A 27 -0.33 -17.97 11.61
N GLU A 28 0.23 -18.82 10.76
CA GLU A 28 1.60 -18.70 10.27
C GLU A 28 1.66 -17.90 8.97
N ILE A 29 2.79 -17.26 8.68
CA ILE A 29 2.98 -16.51 7.44
C ILE A 29 2.94 -17.48 6.25
N ARG A 30 2.11 -17.18 5.25
CA ARG A 30 2.03 -17.97 4.01
C ARG A 30 3.33 -17.83 3.23
N SER A 31 3.77 -18.92 2.62
CA SER A 31 4.89 -18.89 1.69
C SER A 31 4.61 -17.92 0.53
N PRO A 32 5.58 -17.08 0.15
CA PRO A 32 5.43 -16.14 -0.95
C PRO A 32 5.21 -16.90 -2.26
N ARG A 33 4.40 -16.35 -3.18
CA ARG A 33 4.29 -16.90 -4.54
C ARG A 33 5.59 -16.67 -5.31
N SER A 34 5.83 -17.51 -6.32
CA SER A 34 6.96 -17.36 -7.24
C SER A 34 6.91 -16.05 -8.03
N ALA A 35 5.71 -15.58 -8.35
CA ALA A 35 5.46 -14.26 -8.92
C ALA A 35 4.14 -13.69 -8.40
N ALA A 36 4.16 -12.43 -7.97
CA ALA A 36 2.98 -11.69 -7.56
C ALA A 36 2.91 -10.40 -8.39
N GLY A 37 2.11 -10.43 -9.47
CA GLY A 37 1.88 -9.25 -10.30
C GLY A 37 1.24 -8.14 -9.49
N PHE A 38 1.87 -6.97 -9.46
CA PHE A 38 1.36 -5.79 -8.75
C PHE A 38 0.13 -5.21 -9.47
N ARG A 39 -0.92 -4.89 -8.70
CA ARG A 39 -2.19 -4.33 -9.20
C ARG A 39 -2.60 -3.02 -8.49
N GLY A 40 -1.71 -2.46 -7.67
CA GLY A 40 -2.00 -1.25 -6.89
C GLY A 40 -1.56 0.04 -7.59
N THR A 41 -1.58 1.13 -6.83
CA THR A 41 -1.13 2.44 -7.32
C THR A 41 0.39 2.50 -7.38
N VAL A 42 0.94 2.58 -8.60
CA VAL A 42 2.39 2.59 -8.89
C VAL A 42 3.16 3.65 -8.09
N ARG A 43 2.56 4.81 -7.82
CA ARG A 43 3.23 5.93 -7.14
C ARG A 43 3.70 5.59 -5.71
N TYR A 44 2.93 4.79 -4.98
CA TYR A 44 3.19 4.47 -3.57
C TYR A 44 3.68 3.03 -3.38
N ALA A 45 3.87 2.30 -4.48
CA ALA A 45 4.27 0.90 -4.42
C ALA A 45 5.70 0.77 -3.86
N ALA A 46 5.90 -0.21 -2.97
CA ALA A 46 7.23 -0.57 -2.50
C ALA A 46 8.11 -1.12 -3.65
N VAL A 47 9.43 -1.01 -3.51
CA VAL A 47 10.38 -1.54 -4.52
C VAL A 47 10.23 -3.05 -4.74
N SER A 48 9.84 -3.79 -3.69
CA SER A 48 9.49 -5.22 -3.75
C SER A 48 8.32 -5.49 -4.70
N ALA A 49 7.28 -4.66 -4.66
CA ALA A 49 6.10 -4.76 -5.52
C ALA A 49 6.46 -4.48 -6.99
N HIS A 50 7.33 -3.50 -7.25
CA HIS A 50 7.87 -3.26 -8.59
C HIS A 50 8.69 -4.44 -9.13
N LYS A 51 9.31 -5.24 -8.26
CA LYS A 51 10.03 -6.47 -8.60
C LYS A 51 9.14 -7.71 -8.67
N ASN A 52 7.81 -7.56 -8.65
CA ASN A 52 6.82 -8.64 -8.65
C ASN A 52 7.02 -9.67 -7.53
N ARG A 53 7.59 -9.25 -6.40
CA ARG A 53 7.71 -10.09 -5.21
C ARG A 53 6.40 -10.08 -4.43
N GLU A 54 6.12 -11.14 -3.68
CA GLU A 54 4.96 -11.16 -2.79
C GLU A 54 5.01 -9.98 -1.83
N MET A 55 3.92 -9.22 -1.77
CA MET A 55 3.81 -8.08 -0.85
C MET A 55 3.60 -8.60 0.57
N GLY A 56 4.32 -8.01 1.51
CA GLY A 56 4.17 -8.26 2.95
C GLY A 56 3.82 -6.99 3.70
N ARG A 57 3.68 -7.11 5.03
CA ARG A 57 3.33 -6.00 5.93
C ARG A 57 4.26 -4.78 5.80
N GLN A 58 5.53 -5.01 5.50
CA GLN A 58 6.52 -3.94 5.31
C GLN A 58 6.22 -3.07 4.07
N ASP A 59 5.55 -3.62 3.05
CA ASP A 59 5.28 -2.92 1.81
C ASP A 59 4.12 -1.91 1.99
N ASP A 60 3.19 -2.20 2.90
CA ASP A 60 2.18 -1.23 3.34
C ASP A 60 2.84 -0.05 4.10
N LEU A 61 3.88 -0.33 4.91
CA LEU A 61 4.63 0.71 5.61
C LEU A 61 5.46 1.58 4.64
N TRP A 62 6.02 1.00 3.58
CA TRP A 62 6.66 1.77 2.50
C TRP A 62 5.67 2.71 1.81
N SER A 63 4.45 2.21 1.52
CA SER A 63 3.38 3.02 0.94
C SER A 63 3.02 4.19 1.86
N LEU A 64 2.88 3.95 3.16
CA LEU A 64 2.64 4.98 4.16
C LEU A 64 3.78 6.00 4.21
N PHE A 65 5.03 5.54 4.23
CA PHE A 65 6.20 6.41 4.23
C PHE A 65 6.20 7.36 3.03
N TYR A 66 5.94 6.86 1.82
CA TYR A 66 5.86 7.69 0.63
C TYR A 66 4.71 8.70 0.68
N MET A 67 3.54 8.31 1.22
CA MET A 67 2.44 9.27 1.44
C MET A 67 2.82 10.37 2.41
N LEU A 68 3.48 10.05 3.53
CA LEU A 68 3.92 11.05 4.51
C LEU A 68 4.95 12.01 3.93
N VAL A 69 5.90 11.50 3.15
CA VAL A 69 6.87 12.36 2.43
C VAL A 69 6.15 13.27 1.44
N GLU A 70 5.16 12.76 0.70
CA GLU A 70 4.37 13.59 -0.22
C GLU A 70 3.55 14.66 0.52
N PHE A 71 3.00 14.36 1.69
CA PHE A 71 2.27 15.35 2.50
C PHE A 71 3.19 16.48 2.99
N LEU A 72 4.43 16.17 3.34
CA LEU A 72 5.40 17.16 3.83
C LEU A 72 6.05 17.98 2.70
N GLN A 73 6.40 17.33 1.58
CA GLN A 73 7.17 17.94 0.49
C GLN A 73 6.28 18.42 -0.68
N GLY A 74 5.01 18.01 -0.72
CA GLY A 74 4.03 18.34 -1.77
C GLY A 74 4.12 17.48 -3.04
N SER A 75 5.22 16.75 -3.26
CA SER A 75 5.35 15.80 -4.37
C SER A 75 6.43 14.74 -4.16
N LEU A 76 6.25 13.58 -4.77
CA LEU A 76 7.30 12.57 -4.92
C LEU A 76 8.09 12.80 -6.22
N PRO A 77 9.42 12.53 -6.23
CA PRO A 77 10.27 12.76 -7.42
C PRO A 77 9.77 12.04 -8.68
N TRP A 78 9.17 10.86 -8.52
CA TRP A 78 8.66 10.04 -9.62
C TRP A 78 7.20 10.35 -10.04
N ARG A 79 6.56 11.40 -9.51
CA ARG A 79 5.15 11.72 -9.78
C ARG A 79 4.82 11.91 -11.26
N LYS A 80 5.75 12.41 -12.07
CA LYS A 80 5.56 12.74 -13.50
C LYS A 80 6.18 11.72 -14.46
N ILE A 81 6.69 10.60 -13.96
CA ILE A 81 7.23 9.56 -14.81
C ILE A 81 6.05 8.86 -15.50
N LYS A 82 5.94 9.06 -16.82
CA LYS A 82 5.07 8.27 -17.68
C LYS A 82 5.89 7.07 -18.17
N PHE A 83 5.40 5.87 -17.92
CA PHE A 83 5.90 4.69 -18.62
C PHE A 83 5.19 4.70 -19.98
N GLU A 84 5.95 4.98 -21.03
CA GLU A 84 5.53 4.80 -22.43
C GLU A 84 5.76 3.33 -22.84
#